data_AF-A0A1Y2X4H9-F1
#
_entry.id   AF-A0A1Y2X4H9-F1
#
_cell.length_a   1.000
_cell.length_b   1.000
_cell.length_c   1.000
_cell.angle_alpha   90.00
_cell.angle_beta   90.00
_cell.angle_gamma   90.00
#
_symmetry.space_group_name_H-M   'P 1'
#
loop_
_entity.id
_entity.type
_entity.pdbx_description
1 polymer ?
#
loop_
_entity_poly.entity_id
_entity_poly.type
_entity_poly.pdbx_seq_one_letter_code
_entity_poly.pdbx_strand_id
1 'polypeptide(L)'
;MTRPALILASVVTVMACTIPTSPLPNNIAEGFSLQIQNASFPDVHNHFLNIWDWGGGDQHLFVSPAGNSTSELTLVDGVITLPWDPPRRAVINGEYEVKDNTTKMFMTERGDPRAIFDVVYGCNPDTDALQTELSFKSRGDLEIGGNIGVRPFNGMYDFRWTPAGNTAYDPDRPWTKVTLVVVQP
;
A
#
# COMPACT_ATOMS: atom_id res chain seq x y z
N MET A 1 -55.35 -9.08 -16.45
CA MET A 1 -54.40 -10.17 -16.75
C MET A 1 -53.06 -9.80 -16.13
N THR A 2 -52.73 -10.37 -14.98
CA THR A 2 -51.47 -10.18 -14.26
C THR A 2 -50.49 -11.27 -14.69
N ARG A 3 -49.30 -10.87 -15.16
CA ARG A 3 -48.17 -11.79 -15.42
C ARG A 3 -46.89 -11.22 -14.82
N PRO A 4 -46.00 -12.11 -14.35
CA PRO A 4 -45.21 -11.93 -13.14
C PRO A 4 -43.93 -11.15 -13.38
N ALA A 5 -43.53 -10.34 -12.38
CA ALA A 5 -42.20 -9.75 -12.29
C ALA A 5 -41.17 -10.85 -11.98
N LEU A 6 -40.19 -11.02 -12.85
CA LEU A 6 -39.03 -11.88 -12.60
C LEU A 6 -38.00 -11.06 -11.82
N ILE A 7 -37.95 -11.23 -10.50
CA ILE A 7 -36.88 -10.69 -9.66
C ILE A 7 -35.79 -11.76 -9.60
N LEU A 8 -34.68 -11.57 -10.33
CA LEU A 8 -33.44 -12.32 -10.07
C LEU A 8 -32.77 -11.67 -8.85
N ALA A 9 -32.94 -12.28 -7.68
CA ALA A 9 -32.23 -11.92 -6.47
C ALA A 9 -30.94 -12.73 -6.33
N SER A 10 -29.84 -11.99 -6.17
CA SER A 10 -28.73 -12.24 -5.25
C SER A 10 -27.85 -13.48 -5.46
N VAL A 11 -26.72 -13.29 -6.16
CA VAL A 11 -25.52 -14.10 -5.92
C VAL A 11 -24.86 -13.56 -4.64
N VAL A 12 -25.08 -14.24 -3.52
CA VAL A 12 -24.30 -14.04 -2.29
C VAL A 12 -23.12 -15.00 -2.37
N THR A 13 -22.01 -14.57 -2.97
CA THR A 13 -20.72 -15.22 -2.75
C THR A 13 -20.12 -14.61 -1.50
N VAL A 14 -20.48 -15.15 -0.33
CA VAL A 14 -19.68 -14.96 0.88
C VAL A 14 -18.69 -16.11 0.93
N MET A 15 -17.50 -15.87 0.41
CA MET A 15 -16.33 -16.65 0.77
C MET A 15 -15.18 -15.68 1.10
N ALA A 16 -15.41 -14.72 1.99
CA ALA A 16 -14.26 -14.09 2.65
C ALA A 16 -13.50 -15.19 3.40
N CYS A 17 -12.22 -15.38 3.06
CA CYS A 17 -11.31 -16.33 3.67
C CYS A 17 -11.44 -16.37 5.21
N THR A 18 -11.13 -17.53 5.81
CA THR A 18 -11.12 -17.62 7.28
C THR A 18 -9.89 -16.88 7.82
N ILE A 19 -10.12 -15.75 8.49
CA ILE A 19 -9.08 -14.95 9.13
C ILE A 19 -8.69 -15.55 10.49
N PRO A 20 -7.42 -15.93 10.70
CA PRO A 20 -6.92 -16.35 12.01
C PRO A 20 -6.99 -15.19 13.03
N THR A 21 -7.24 -15.53 14.30
CA THR A 21 -7.27 -14.55 15.41
C THR A 21 -5.92 -14.35 16.10
N SER A 22 -4.93 -15.20 15.78
CA SER A 22 -3.57 -15.07 16.30
C SER A 22 -2.92 -13.81 15.75
N PRO A 23 -2.31 -12.97 16.60
CA PRO A 23 -1.63 -11.76 16.15
C PRO A 23 -0.40 -12.14 15.30
N LEU A 24 -0.14 -11.34 14.27
CA LEU A 24 1.08 -11.44 13.47
C LEU A 24 2.18 -10.56 14.08
N PRO A 25 3.46 -10.97 13.97
CA PRO A 25 4.58 -10.14 14.41
C PRO A 25 4.71 -8.92 13.50
N ASN A 26 5.07 -7.77 14.08
CA ASN A 26 5.41 -6.56 13.33
C ASN A 26 6.86 -6.58 12.79
N ASN A 27 7.45 -7.76 12.70
CA ASN A 27 8.78 -7.98 12.13
C ASN A 27 8.69 -9.12 11.11
N ILE A 28 9.29 -8.91 9.94
CA ILE A 28 9.43 -9.89 8.86
C ILE A 28 10.90 -9.85 8.45
N ALA A 29 11.65 -10.88 8.82
CA ALA A 29 13.11 -10.93 8.65
C ALA A 29 13.51 -11.41 7.25
N GLU A 30 12.68 -12.27 6.65
CA GLU A 30 12.87 -12.73 5.28
C GLU A 30 12.57 -11.59 4.29
N GLY A 31 13.33 -11.57 3.20
CA GLY A 31 13.07 -10.66 2.09
C GLY A 31 11.68 -10.90 1.49
N PHE A 32 10.95 -9.82 1.20
CA PHE A 32 9.66 -9.88 0.52
C PHE A 32 9.53 -8.79 -0.55
N SER A 33 8.58 -9.00 -1.45
CA SER A 33 8.03 -7.98 -2.35
C SER A 33 6.66 -7.52 -1.84
N LEU A 34 6.23 -6.33 -2.25
CA LEU A 34 4.87 -5.86 -1.97
C LEU A 34 4.05 -5.87 -3.26
N GLN A 35 3.04 -6.73 -3.31
CA GLN A 35 2.02 -6.66 -4.35
C GLN A 35 0.97 -5.62 -3.94
N ILE A 36 0.47 -4.89 -4.93
CA ILE A 36 -0.52 -3.84 -4.78
C ILE A 36 -1.87 -4.42 -5.20
N GLN A 37 -2.89 -4.29 -4.35
CA GLN A 37 -4.23 -4.75 -4.67
C GLN A 37 -5.27 -3.64 -4.56
N ASN A 38 -6.06 -3.50 -5.62
CA ASN A 38 -7.30 -2.75 -5.68
C ASN A 38 -8.09 -3.24 -6.90
N ALA A 39 -8.98 -4.23 -6.73
CA ALA A 39 -9.73 -4.82 -7.84
C ALA A 39 -10.63 -3.81 -8.59
N SER A 40 -10.94 -2.66 -7.99
CA SER A 40 -11.68 -1.57 -8.65
C SER A 40 -10.80 -0.64 -9.48
N PHE A 41 -9.47 -0.79 -9.42
CA PHE A 41 -8.50 0.00 -10.17
C PHE A 41 -7.46 -0.90 -10.88
N PRO A 42 -7.83 -1.49 -12.04
CA PRO A 42 -7.02 -2.50 -12.73
C PRO A 42 -5.61 -2.06 -13.11
N ASP A 43 -5.39 -0.76 -13.38
CA ASP A 43 -4.10 -0.20 -13.79
C ASP A 43 -2.97 -0.41 -12.77
N VAL A 44 -3.30 -0.71 -11.51
CA VAL A 44 -2.32 -0.96 -10.44
C VAL A 44 -2.57 -2.29 -9.72
N HIS A 45 -3.69 -2.95 -10.01
CA HIS A 45 -4.05 -4.18 -9.32
C HIS A 45 -3.14 -5.33 -9.75
N ASN A 46 -2.59 -6.04 -8.77
CA ASN A 46 -1.64 -7.14 -8.95
C ASN A 46 -0.29 -6.71 -9.55
N HIS A 47 -0.04 -5.40 -9.61
CA HIS A 47 1.29 -4.82 -9.81
C HIS A 47 2.10 -4.87 -8.52
N PHE A 48 3.40 -4.56 -8.61
CA PHE A 48 4.30 -4.57 -7.46
C PHE A 48 4.81 -3.18 -7.14
N LEU A 49 5.14 -2.95 -5.88
CA LEU A 49 5.97 -1.82 -5.47
C LEU A 49 7.40 -2.07 -5.97
N ASN A 50 7.86 -1.11 -6.77
CA ASN A 50 9.22 -1.00 -7.25
C ASN A 50 9.92 0.18 -6.58
N ILE A 51 11.25 0.11 -6.54
CA ILE A 51 12.11 1.16 -6.01
C ILE A 51 12.91 1.81 -7.12
N TRP A 52 13.12 3.12 -7.05
CA TRP A 52 13.95 3.85 -8.00
C TRP A 52 14.75 4.94 -7.29
N ASP A 53 16.07 4.90 -7.42
CA ASP A 53 16.91 6.07 -7.14
C ASP A 53 16.60 7.17 -8.16
N TRP A 54 15.73 8.10 -7.76
CA TRP A 54 15.37 9.28 -8.55
C TRP A 54 15.98 10.53 -7.92
N GLY A 55 17.28 10.45 -7.62
CA GLY A 55 18.10 11.56 -7.18
C GLY A 55 18.31 11.59 -5.66
N GLY A 56 19.54 11.89 -5.26
CA GLY A 56 19.89 12.09 -3.85
C GLY A 56 20.04 10.82 -3.01
N GLY A 57 20.01 9.63 -3.61
CA GLY A 57 20.24 8.35 -2.92
C GLY A 57 19.05 7.83 -2.11
N ASP A 58 17.91 8.54 -2.17
CA ASP A 58 16.62 8.10 -1.66
C ASP A 58 15.96 7.15 -2.66
N GLN A 59 15.25 6.15 -2.17
CA GLN A 59 14.49 5.23 -3.00
C GLN A 59 13.06 5.71 -3.11
N HIS A 60 12.70 6.18 -4.29
CA HIS A 60 11.32 6.56 -4.62
C HIS A 60 10.51 5.29 -4.87
N LEU A 61 9.25 5.32 -4.43
CA LEU A 61 8.34 4.19 -4.52
C LEU A 61 7.42 4.38 -5.72
N PHE A 62 7.41 3.41 -6.62
CA PHE A 62 6.59 3.42 -7.83
C PHE A 62 5.85 2.10 -8.01
N VAL A 63 4.73 2.16 -8.71
CA VAL A 63 4.03 0.95 -9.19
C VAL A 63 4.77 0.41 -10.41
N SER A 64 5.01 -0.90 -10.46
CA SER A 64 5.59 -1.57 -11.63
C SER A 64 4.76 -1.29 -12.89
N PRO A 65 5.36 -1.20 -14.09
CA PRO A 65 6.74 -1.50 -14.43
C PRO A 65 7.73 -0.36 -14.16
N ALA A 66 7.30 0.78 -13.61
CA ALA A 66 8.21 1.88 -13.30
C ALA A 66 9.17 1.48 -12.15
N GLY A 67 10.44 1.90 -12.25
CA GLY A 67 11.47 1.55 -11.26
C GLY A 67 11.93 0.10 -11.34
N ASN A 68 12.75 -0.30 -10.38
CA ASN A 68 13.34 -1.63 -10.28
C ASN A 68 12.52 -2.53 -9.35
N SER A 69 12.26 -3.76 -9.77
CA SER A 69 11.68 -4.79 -8.90
C SER A 69 12.57 -5.07 -7.70
N THR A 70 11.96 -5.32 -6.55
CA THR A 70 12.68 -5.71 -5.33
C THR A 70 11.94 -6.81 -4.58
N SER A 71 12.71 -7.74 -4.01
CA SER A 71 12.27 -8.74 -3.04
C SER A 71 13.15 -8.71 -1.78
N GLU A 72 13.91 -7.63 -1.60
CA GLU A 72 14.85 -7.43 -0.48
C GLU A 72 14.20 -6.71 0.71
N LEU A 73 12.93 -6.34 0.60
CA LEU A 73 12.25 -5.60 1.67
C LEU A 73 12.15 -6.49 2.91
N THR A 74 12.40 -5.88 4.06
CA THR A 74 12.16 -6.47 5.38
C THR A 74 11.22 -5.56 6.15
N LEU A 75 10.64 -6.05 7.24
CA LEU A 75 9.82 -5.25 8.15
C LEU A 75 10.51 -5.24 9.52
N VAL A 76 10.87 -4.05 10.00
CA VAL A 76 11.53 -3.85 11.29
C VAL A 76 10.66 -2.93 12.14
N ASP A 77 10.09 -3.47 13.22
CA ASP A 77 9.15 -2.78 14.12
C ASP A 77 8.03 -2.05 13.36
N GLY A 78 7.46 -2.72 12.36
CA GLY A 78 6.40 -2.18 11.51
C GLY A 78 6.87 -1.24 10.40
N VAL A 79 8.17 -1.02 10.22
CA VAL A 79 8.71 -0.12 9.18
C VAL A 79 9.33 -0.92 8.04
N ILE A 80 8.83 -0.71 6.82
CA ILE A 80 9.40 -1.31 5.61
C ILE A 80 10.84 -0.80 5.45
N THR A 81 11.79 -1.73 5.36
CA THR A 81 13.22 -1.45 5.41
C THR A 81 13.94 -2.20 4.31
N LEU A 82 14.75 -1.48 3.52
CA LEU A 82 15.82 -2.09 2.74
C LEU A 82 17.02 -2.30 3.68
N PRO A 83 17.51 -3.54 3.83
CA PRO A 83 18.56 -3.91 4.78
C PRO A 83 19.96 -3.52 4.28
N TRP A 84 20.08 -2.32 3.70
CA TRP A 84 21.35 -1.74 3.24
C TRP A 84 22.10 -1.08 4.40
N ASP A 85 23.33 -0.63 4.13
CA ASP A 85 24.15 0.12 5.10
C ASP A 85 24.46 1.53 4.57
N PRO A 86 23.87 2.60 5.15
CA PRO A 86 22.85 2.56 6.20
C PRO A 86 21.46 2.17 5.65
N PRO A 87 20.54 1.66 6.51
CA PRO A 87 19.26 1.13 6.06
C PRO A 87 18.39 2.23 5.45
N ARG A 88 17.71 1.93 4.34
CA ARG A 88 16.67 2.81 3.79
C ARG A 88 15.33 2.38 4.37
N ARG A 89 14.64 3.27 5.05
CA ARG A 89 13.36 2.99 5.71
C ARG A 89 12.26 3.81 5.08
N ALA A 90 11.09 3.21 4.89
CA ALA A 90 9.91 3.90 4.37
C ALA A 90 9.48 5.04 5.31
N VAL A 91 9.29 6.22 4.74
CA VAL A 91 8.97 7.46 5.45
C VAL A 91 7.89 8.24 4.73
N ILE A 92 7.23 9.13 5.46
CA ILE A 92 6.24 10.08 4.94
C ILE A 92 6.71 11.49 5.26
N ASN A 93 7.40 12.11 4.31
CA ASN A 93 7.82 13.51 4.39
C ASN A 93 8.35 14.07 3.06
N GLY A 94 8.07 13.42 1.92
CA GLY A 94 8.76 13.76 0.68
C GLY A 94 8.26 15.08 0.12
N GLU A 95 7.09 15.04 -0.50
CA GLU A 95 6.43 16.17 -1.12
C GLU A 95 4.97 16.18 -0.66
N TYR A 96 4.56 17.27 -0.01
CA TYR A 96 3.15 17.52 0.31
C TYR A 96 2.46 18.17 -0.89
N GLU A 97 1.29 17.64 -1.26
CA GLU A 97 0.42 18.21 -2.27
C GLU A 97 -0.84 18.77 -1.63
N VAL A 98 -1.11 20.05 -1.86
CA VAL A 98 -2.21 20.78 -1.23
C VAL A 98 -3.56 20.38 -1.83
N LYS A 99 -3.61 20.14 -3.15
CA LYS A 99 -4.88 19.88 -3.85
C LYS A 99 -5.58 18.60 -3.40
N ASP A 100 -4.81 17.55 -3.14
CA ASP A 100 -5.31 16.25 -2.69
C ASP A 100 -4.97 15.96 -1.22
N ASN A 101 -4.26 16.87 -0.54
CA ASN A 101 -3.81 16.72 0.85
C ASN A 101 -3.08 15.38 1.08
N THR A 102 -2.20 15.01 0.14
CA THR A 102 -1.37 13.80 0.25
C THR A 102 0.10 14.16 0.45
N THR A 103 0.84 13.27 1.12
CA THR A 103 2.30 13.39 1.27
C THR A 103 2.99 12.20 0.64
N LYS A 104 4.02 12.45 -0.16
CA LYS A 104 4.82 11.41 -0.82
C LYS A 104 5.50 10.48 0.18
N MET A 105 5.45 9.20 -0.13
CA MET A 105 6.24 8.16 0.51
C MET A 105 7.50 7.85 -0.28
N PHE A 106 8.60 7.61 0.43
CA PHE A 106 9.88 7.22 -0.14
C PHE A 106 10.68 6.48 0.93
N MET A 107 11.85 5.92 0.58
CA MET A 107 12.74 5.28 1.54
C MET A 107 14.08 6.01 1.63
N THR A 108 14.54 6.25 2.86
CA THR A 108 15.75 7.02 3.14
C THR A 108 16.45 6.54 4.40
N GLU A 109 17.74 6.87 4.51
CA GLU A 109 18.52 6.70 5.76
C GLU A 109 18.18 7.78 6.80
N ARG A 110 17.60 8.89 6.37
CA ARG A 110 17.28 10.02 7.26
C ARG A 110 16.24 9.64 8.32
N GLY A 111 16.17 10.46 9.37
CA GLY A 111 15.24 10.35 10.50
C GLY A 111 13.84 10.90 10.23
N ASP A 112 13.39 10.94 8.98
CA ASP A 112 12.04 11.39 8.62
C ASP A 112 10.95 10.52 9.29
N PRO A 113 9.73 11.05 9.52
CA PRO A 113 8.62 10.29 10.10
C PRO A 113 8.38 8.96 9.37
N ARG A 114 8.51 7.85 10.11
CA ARG A 114 8.38 6.50 9.54
C ARG A 114 6.94 6.22 9.11
N ALA A 115 6.79 5.50 8.00
CA ALA A 115 5.52 4.84 7.71
C ALA A 115 5.45 3.55 8.53
N ILE A 116 4.62 3.54 9.57
CA ILE A 116 4.50 2.41 10.49
C ILE A 116 3.27 1.60 10.10
N PHE A 117 3.42 0.28 10.04
CA PHE A 117 2.40 -0.68 9.67
C PHE A 117 2.25 -1.74 10.75
N ASP A 118 1.03 -2.24 10.91
CA ASP A 118 0.78 -3.52 11.58
C ASP A 118 0.63 -4.60 10.50
N VAL A 119 1.11 -5.81 10.81
CA VAL A 119 0.93 -6.97 9.93
C VAL A 119 -0.42 -7.61 10.24
N VAL A 120 -1.25 -7.78 9.21
CA VAL A 120 -2.60 -8.33 9.36
C VAL A 120 -2.86 -9.43 8.34
N TYR A 121 -3.82 -10.29 8.63
CA TYR A 121 -4.40 -11.18 7.64
C TYR A 121 -5.47 -10.45 6.83
N GLY A 122 -5.54 -10.76 5.55
CA GLY A 122 -6.63 -10.35 4.67
C GLY A 122 -6.97 -11.44 3.67
N CYS A 123 -7.97 -11.17 2.83
CA CYS A 123 -8.42 -12.10 1.80
C CYS A 123 -8.10 -11.52 0.44
N ASN A 124 -7.44 -12.31 -0.40
CA ASN A 124 -7.20 -11.97 -1.78
C ASN A 124 -8.54 -11.71 -2.49
N PRO A 125 -8.76 -10.52 -3.09
CA PRO A 125 -10.05 -10.14 -3.65
C PRO A 125 -10.43 -10.92 -4.91
N ASP A 126 -9.48 -11.60 -5.55
CA ASP A 126 -9.69 -12.36 -6.78
C ASP A 126 -9.95 -13.85 -6.52
N THR A 127 -9.38 -14.39 -5.44
CA THR A 127 -9.30 -15.84 -5.20
C THR A 127 -9.83 -16.28 -3.84
N ASP A 128 -10.17 -15.33 -2.97
CA ASP A 128 -10.54 -15.58 -1.58
C ASP A 128 -9.47 -16.35 -0.79
N ALA A 129 -8.23 -16.38 -1.27
CA ALA A 129 -7.11 -16.97 -0.56
C ALA A 129 -6.70 -16.09 0.64
N LEU A 130 -6.38 -16.72 1.76
CA LEU A 130 -5.79 -16.02 2.90
C LEU A 130 -4.41 -15.45 2.49
N GLN A 131 -4.16 -14.18 2.81
CA GLN A 131 -2.90 -13.50 2.54
C GLN A 131 -2.47 -12.64 3.74
N THR A 132 -1.20 -12.22 3.73
CA THR A 132 -0.65 -11.28 4.71
C THR A 132 -0.56 -9.89 4.09
N GLU A 133 -1.02 -8.88 4.82
CA GLU A 133 -1.10 -7.50 4.37
C GLU A 133 -0.40 -6.57 5.37
N LEU A 134 0.04 -5.42 4.86
CA LEU A 134 0.52 -4.32 5.70
C LEU A 134 -0.60 -3.30 5.87
N SER A 135 -1.16 -3.22 7.08
CA SER A 135 -2.16 -2.22 7.46
C SER A 135 -1.46 -0.98 7.99
N PHE A 136 -1.70 0.17 7.38
CA PHE A 136 -1.08 1.42 7.83
C PHE A 136 -1.57 1.81 9.22
N LYS A 137 -0.62 2.11 10.11
CA LYS A 137 -0.87 2.44 11.51
C LYS A 137 -0.69 3.93 11.78
N SER A 138 0.48 4.48 11.44
CA SER A 138 0.81 5.86 11.78
C SER A 138 1.96 6.42 10.94
N ARG A 139 2.02 7.75 10.89
CA ARG A 139 3.15 8.54 10.42
C ARG A 139 4.03 8.91 11.62
N GLY A 140 5.02 8.07 11.90
CA GLY A 140 5.83 8.15 13.12
C GLY A 140 4.94 8.23 14.37
N ASP A 141 5.36 9.07 15.32
CA ASP A 141 4.58 9.44 16.51
C ASP A 141 3.77 10.72 16.30
N LEU A 142 3.74 11.26 15.06
CA LEU A 142 3.12 12.54 14.76
C LEU A 142 1.62 12.40 14.54
N GLU A 143 1.21 11.34 13.82
CA GLU A 143 -0.16 11.21 13.36
C GLU A 143 -0.59 9.75 13.25
N ILE A 144 -1.70 9.41 13.91
CA ILE A 144 -2.28 8.07 13.89
C ILE A 144 -3.27 7.95 12.74
N GLY A 145 -3.22 6.82 12.04
CA GLY A 145 -4.13 6.49 10.95
C GLY A 145 -3.86 7.25 9.66
N GLY A 146 -4.80 7.17 8.75
CA GLY A 146 -4.63 7.56 7.35
C GLY A 146 -4.63 6.35 6.44
N ASN A 147 -4.26 6.54 5.19
CA ASN A 147 -4.24 5.46 4.20
C ASN A 147 -3.04 5.58 3.28
N ILE A 148 -2.55 4.43 2.81
CA ILE A 148 -1.60 4.37 1.70
C ILE A 148 -2.35 4.17 0.40
N GLY A 149 -1.88 4.88 -0.62
CA GLY A 149 -2.40 4.82 -1.96
C GLY A 149 -1.35 5.24 -2.96
N VAL A 150 -1.78 5.34 -4.20
CA VAL A 150 -0.95 5.74 -5.32
C VAL A 150 -1.59 6.88 -6.07
N ARG A 151 -0.77 7.70 -6.72
CA ARG A 151 -1.22 8.86 -7.49
C ARG A 151 -0.46 8.97 -8.81
N PRO A 152 -1.12 9.39 -9.92
CA PRO A 152 -0.42 9.70 -11.16
C PRO A 152 0.75 10.68 -10.98
N PHE A 153 1.90 10.32 -11.53
CA PHE A 153 3.12 11.13 -11.57
C PHE A 153 3.90 10.81 -12.85
N ASN A 154 4.03 11.77 -13.76
CA ASN A 154 4.81 11.64 -15.01
C ASN A 154 4.51 10.37 -15.83
N GLY A 155 3.23 10.01 -15.97
CA GLY A 155 2.80 8.80 -16.72
C GLY A 155 2.98 7.49 -15.96
N MET A 156 3.34 7.55 -14.68
CA MET A 156 3.49 6.44 -13.75
C MET A 156 2.61 6.67 -12.52
N TYR A 157 2.73 5.81 -11.51
CA TYR A 157 2.07 5.98 -10.21
C TYR A 157 3.10 5.98 -9.07
N ASP A 158 3.12 7.05 -8.26
CA ASP A 158 3.95 7.15 -7.06
C ASP A 158 3.15 6.88 -5.78
N PHE A 159 3.82 6.38 -4.74
CA PHE A 159 3.15 6.09 -3.46
C PHE A 159 2.99 7.34 -2.59
N ARG A 160 1.80 7.46 -2.02
CA ARG A 160 1.34 8.63 -1.26
C ARG A 160 0.57 8.18 -0.04
N TRP A 161 0.82 8.83 1.09
CA TRP A 161 -0.03 8.77 2.28
C TRP A 161 -1.05 9.90 2.25
N THR A 162 -2.26 9.61 2.74
CA THR A 162 -3.32 10.59 2.98
C THR A 162 -3.77 10.52 4.44
N PRO A 163 -3.98 11.67 5.13
CA PRO A 163 -4.40 11.68 6.53
C PRO A 163 -5.80 11.09 6.73
N ALA A 164 -6.10 10.71 7.97
CA ALA A 164 -7.41 10.19 8.32
C ALA A 164 -8.50 11.25 8.08
N GLY A 165 -9.61 10.84 7.46
CA GLY A 165 -10.74 11.76 7.18
C GLY A 165 -10.48 12.78 6.08
N ASN A 166 -9.40 12.66 5.31
CA ASN A 166 -9.16 13.54 4.17
C ASN A 166 -10.29 13.42 3.13
N THR A 167 -10.84 14.57 2.73
CA THR A 167 -11.86 14.69 1.67
C THR A 167 -11.37 15.51 0.47
N ALA A 168 -10.14 16.00 0.50
CA ALA A 168 -9.55 16.71 -0.63
C ALA A 168 -9.34 15.75 -1.82
N TYR A 169 -9.48 16.27 -3.03
CA TYR A 169 -9.41 15.46 -4.25
C TYR A 169 -8.87 16.31 -5.41
N ASP A 170 -7.78 15.86 -6.01
CA ASP A 170 -7.22 16.42 -7.24
C ASP A 170 -7.73 15.59 -8.44
N PRO A 171 -8.66 16.11 -9.27
CA PRO A 171 -9.18 15.38 -10.42
C PRO A 171 -8.12 15.18 -11.52
N ASP A 172 -7.05 15.99 -11.54
CA ASP A 172 -5.97 15.87 -12.54
C ASP A 172 -5.02 14.72 -12.19
N ARG A 173 -4.94 14.36 -10.91
CA ARG A 173 -4.07 13.30 -10.37
C ARG A 173 -4.82 12.57 -9.26
N PRO A 174 -5.83 11.76 -9.59
CA PRO A 174 -6.66 11.09 -8.61
C PRO A 174 -5.82 10.14 -7.74
N TRP A 175 -5.88 10.35 -6.42
CA TRP A 175 -5.31 9.42 -5.46
C TRP A 175 -6.21 8.19 -5.33
N THR A 176 -5.59 7.01 -5.32
CA THR A 176 -6.27 5.72 -5.24
C THR A 176 -5.73 4.91 -4.08
N LYS A 177 -6.59 4.54 -3.13
CA LYS A 177 -6.23 3.66 -2.01
C LYS A 177 -5.79 2.30 -2.54
N VAL A 178 -4.78 1.69 -1.90
CA VAL A 178 -4.36 0.32 -2.23
C VAL A 178 -4.17 -0.51 -0.96
N THR A 179 -4.30 -1.82 -1.12
CA THR A 179 -3.82 -2.82 -0.16
C THR A 179 -2.40 -3.23 -0.53
N LEU A 180 -1.53 -3.36 0.47
CA LEU A 180 -0.16 -3.84 0.32
C LEU A 180 -0.09 -5.27 0.81
N VAL A 181 0.18 -6.21 -0.09
CA VAL A 181 0.26 -7.64 0.21
C VAL A 181 1.72 -8.07 0.25
N VAL A 182 2.10 -8.75 1.32
CA VAL A 182 3.45 -9.33 1.48
C VAL A 182 3.55 -10.60 0.64
N VAL A 183 4.50 -10.62 -0.29
CA VAL A 183 4.81 -11.78 -1.12
C VAL A 183 6.24 -12.21 -0.85
N GLN A 184 6.40 -13.39 -0.25
CA GLN A 184 7.71 -14.00 -0.04
C GLN A 184 8.16 -14.76 -1.30
N PRO A 185 9.47 -14.75 -1.61
CA PRO A 185 10.04 -15.47 -2.74
C PRO A 185 9.98 -17.00 -2.60
#